data_AF-A0A5D3ALR0-F1
#
_entry.id   AF-A0A5D3ALR0-F1
#
_cell.length_a   1.000
_cell.length_b   1.000
_cell.length_c   1.000
_cell.angle_alpha   90.00
_cell.angle_beta   90.00
_cell.angle_gamma   90.00
#
_symmetry.space_group_name_H-M   'P 1'
#
loop_
_entity.id
_entity.type
_entity.pdbx_description
1 polymer ?
#
loop_
_entity_poly.entity_id
_entity_poly.type
_entity_poly.pdbx_seq_one_letter_code
_entity_poly.pdbx_strand_id
1 'polypeptide(L)'
;MSLDLSTFPPNSRYGNSSNDYTGHMCYCPMHLDLSAPKSSVGEWVGSGKLLTPGTGVHLVTFEDGNSTFLCGGCAVSAVGCSTGDPDENEWAVGTITRNTMETAGIYEGYKNTFEKAVSIQPGAMNPEGEIFSLYEEATPFKIDRNTMTDPDTVSRKFTEFVQLQTVDKSKRSLAVEWRKQDWE
;
A
#
# COMPACT_ATOMS: atom_id res chain seq x y z
N MET A 1 -6.74 -18.26 15.63
CA MET A 1 -5.53 -17.48 16.02
C MET A 1 -5.99 -16.08 16.36
N SER A 2 -5.52 -15.49 17.46
CA SER A 2 -5.88 -14.12 17.85
C SER A 2 -5.22 -13.14 16.87
N LEU A 3 -5.96 -12.19 16.30
CA LEU A 3 -5.38 -11.20 15.39
C LEU A 3 -4.40 -10.30 16.16
N ASP A 4 -3.14 -10.32 15.75
CA ASP A 4 -2.18 -9.30 16.18
C ASP A 4 -2.38 -8.03 15.33
N LEU A 5 -3.31 -7.18 15.77
CA LEU A 5 -3.56 -5.86 15.20
C LEU A 5 -2.66 -4.78 15.83
N SER A 6 -1.62 -5.17 16.58
CA SER A 6 -0.73 -4.21 17.25
C SER A 6 0.15 -3.42 16.28
N THR A 7 0.36 -3.95 15.07
CA THR A 7 1.15 -3.31 14.01
C THR A 7 0.23 -2.58 13.03
N PHE A 8 0.52 -1.29 12.80
CA PHE A 8 -0.22 -0.45 11.86
C PHE A 8 0.69 0.01 10.70
N PRO A 9 0.26 -0.10 9.42
CA PRO A 9 -1.01 -0.69 9.01
C PRO A 9 -1.07 -2.20 9.29
N PRO A 10 -2.26 -2.76 9.56
CA PRO A 10 -2.41 -4.20 9.70
C PRO A 10 -2.02 -4.90 8.40
N ASN A 11 -1.68 -6.19 8.46
CA ASN A 11 -1.41 -6.97 7.26
C ASN A 11 -2.62 -6.84 6.31
N SER A 12 -2.35 -6.48 5.05
CA SER A 12 -3.37 -6.34 4.02
C SER A 12 -4.30 -7.56 3.86
N ARG A 13 -3.91 -8.76 4.30
CA ARG A 13 -4.78 -9.96 4.29
C ARG A 13 -5.99 -9.88 5.20
N TYR A 14 -6.04 -8.88 6.08
CA TYR A 14 -7.14 -8.73 7.03
C TYR A 14 -8.19 -7.80 6.42
N GLY A 15 -9.39 -8.30 6.20
CA GLY A 15 -10.53 -7.53 5.69
C GLY A 15 -11.84 -8.21 6.07
N ASN A 16 -12.89 -7.42 6.24
CA ASN A 16 -14.24 -7.95 6.48
C ASN A 16 -14.90 -8.26 5.12
N SER A 17 -14.34 -9.19 4.35
CA SER A 17 -14.93 -9.67 3.09
C SER A 17 -15.77 -10.91 3.38
N SER A 18 -17.07 -10.84 3.10
CA SER A 18 -18.03 -11.91 3.39
C SER A 18 -17.97 -13.14 2.47
N ASN A 19 -16.98 -13.25 1.57
CA ASN A 19 -17.03 -14.13 0.40
C ASN A 19 -15.77 -15.01 0.28
N ASP A 20 -15.83 -16.04 -0.58
CA ASP A 20 -14.79 -17.08 -0.81
C ASP A 20 -13.41 -16.53 -1.21
N TYR A 21 -13.31 -15.24 -1.56
CA TYR A 21 -12.07 -14.53 -1.76
C TYR A 21 -11.50 -13.99 -0.43
N THR A 22 -10.36 -14.54 0.01
CA THR A 22 -9.50 -13.93 1.03
C THR A 22 -8.89 -12.64 0.49
N GLY A 23 -9.69 -11.59 0.45
CA GLY A 23 -9.33 -10.34 -0.20
C GLY A 23 -8.33 -9.53 0.58
N HIS A 24 -7.39 -8.94 -0.14
CA HIS A 24 -6.48 -7.95 0.44
C HIS A 24 -7.19 -6.60 0.58
N MET A 25 -6.86 -5.88 1.64
CA MET A 25 -7.32 -4.53 1.91
C MET A 25 -6.13 -3.58 1.91
N CYS A 26 -6.28 -2.44 1.24
CA CYS A 26 -5.35 -1.34 1.32
C CYS A 26 -5.71 -0.46 2.51
N TYR A 27 -4.91 -0.53 3.57
CA TYR A 27 -5.00 0.31 4.78
C TYR A 27 -4.19 1.60 4.67
N CYS A 28 -4.21 2.22 3.48
CA CYS A 28 -3.69 3.57 3.31
C CYS A 28 -4.62 4.56 4.04
N PRO A 29 -4.09 5.53 4.80
CA PRO A 29 -4.88 6.58 5.46
C PRO A 29 -5.93 7.24 4.55
N MET A 30 -5.65 7.37 3.25
CA MET A 30 -6.60 7.89 2.25
C MET A 30 -7.89 7.08 2.09
N HIS A 31 -7.91 5.83 2.55
CA HIS A 31 -9.06 4.95 2.44
C HIS A 31 -9.77 4.77 3.77
N LEU A 32 -9.14 5.14 4.89
CA LEU A 32 -9.67 4.90 6.22
C LEU A 32 -10.62 6.01 6.64
N ASP A 33 -11.57 5.63 7.48
CA ASP A 33 -12.31 6.60 8.29
C ASP A 33 -11.44 7.04 9.48
N LEU A 34 -10.80 8.21 9.33
CA LEU A 34 -9.92 8.79 10.35
C LEU A 34 -10.67 9.65 11.38
N SER A 35 -12.01 9.60 11.40
CA SER A 35 -12.80 10.29 12.44
C SER A 35 -12.75 9.57 13.80
N ALA A 36 -12.42 8.27 13.81
CA ALA A 36 -12.24 7.46 15.01
C ALA A 36 -10.75 7.34 15.39
N PRO A 37 -10.40 7.17 16.68
CA PRO A 37 -9.02 7.00 17.12
C PRO A 37 -8.49 5.57 16.84
N LYS A 38 -7.17 5.43 16.70
CA LYS A 38 -6.47 4.14 16.47
C LYS A 38 -6.84 3.07 17.50
N SER A 39 -7.13 3.42 18.75
CA SER A 39 -7.55 2.44 19.77
C SER A 39 -8.77 1.64 19.35
N SER A 40 -9.55 2.15 18.41
CA SER A 40 -10.71 1.50 17.83
C SER A 40 -10.36 0.66 16.60
N VAL A 41 -9.17 0.05 16.48
CA VAL A 41 -8.72 -0.69 15.26
C VAL A 41 -9.79 -1.62 14.67
N GLY A 42 -10.62 -2.26 15.50
CA GLY A 42 -11.74 -3.09 15.04
C GLY A 42 -12.76 -2.35 14.15
N GLU A 43 -12.96 -1.05 14.35
CA GLU A 43 -13.80 -0.18 13.52
C GLU A 43 -13.16 0.13 12.16
N TRP A 44 -11.84 0.00 12.03
CA TRP A 44 -11.15 0.18 10.76
C TRP A 44 -11.01 -1.09 9.93
N VAL A 45 -11.20 -2.26 10.55
CA VAL A 45 -11.25 -3.52 9.81
C VAL A 45 -12.51 -3.50 8.93
N GLY A 46 -12.31 -3.33 7.62
CA GLY A 46 -13.39 -3.13 6.66
C GLY A 46 -13.54 -1.69 6.13
N SER A 47 -12.88 -0.69 6.74
CA SER A 47 -12.85 0.68 6.18
C SER A 47 -11.78 0.84 5.09
N GLY A 48 -10.79 -0.05 5.03
CA GLY A 48 -9.79 -0.07 3.95
C GLY A 48 -10.41 -0.29 2.58
N LYS A 49 -9.64 -0.02 1.52
CA LYS A 49 -10.08 -0.30 0.15
C LYS A 49 -9.83 -1.77 -0.21
N LEU A 50 -10.88 -2.50 -0.58
CA LEU A 50 -10.75 -3.86 -1.12
C LEU A 50 -9.90 -3.87 -2.40
N LEU A 51 -8.96 -4.81 -2.46
CA LEU A 51 -8.07 -5.07 -3.59
C LEU A 51 -8.52 -6.36 -4.28
N THR A 52 -9.43 -6.23 -5.24
CA THR A 52 -9.94 -7.36 -6.02
C THR A 52 -8.97 -7.77 -7.14
N PRO A 53 -9.11 -8.98 -7.71
CA PRO A 53 -8.28 -9.41 -8.83
C PRO A 53 -8.31 -8.41 -10.00
N GLY A 54 -7.14 -8.20 -10.61
CA GLY A 54 -6.92 -7.18 -11.64
C GLY A 54 -6.77 -5.75 -11.10
N THR A 55 -6.93 -5.50 -9.80
CA THR A 55 -6.63 -4.20 -9.18
C THR A 55 -5.13 -3.92 -9.27
N GLY A 56 -4.75 -2.73 -9.73
CA GLY A 56 -3.36 -2.28 -9.72
C GLY A 56 -2.88 -2.05 -8.29
N VAL A 57 -1.85 -2.79 -7.87
CA VAL A 57 -1.36 -2.84 -6.51
C VAL A 57 0.16 -2.73 -6.46
N HIS A 58 0.65 -2.43 -5.27
CA HIS A 58 2.04 -2.47 -4.89
C HIS A 58 2.23 -3.42 -3.72
N LEU A 59 3.14 -4.37 -3.88
CA LEU A 59 3.64 -5.17 -2.76
C LEU A 59 4.82 -4.43 -2.13
N VAL A 60 4.68 -4.00 -0.88
CA VAL A 60 5.76 -3.41 -0.10
C VAL A 60 6.40 -4.49 0.74
N THR A 61 7.72 -4.64 0.64
CA THR A 61 8.52 -5.57 1.46
C THR A 61 9.29 -4.79 2.52
N PHE A 62 9.31 -5.30 3.75
CA PHE A 62 10.02 -4.71 4.88
C PHE A 62 11.32 -5.45 5.19
N GLU A 63 12.20 -4.83 5.99
CA GLU A 63 13.50 -5.38 6.40
C GLU A 63 13.41 -6.74 7.11
N ASP A 64 12.32 -7.01 7.81
CA ASP A 64 12.06 -8.28 8.50
C ASP A 64 11.56 -9.41 7.56
N GLY A 65 11.42 -9.12 6.27
CA GLY A 65 10.91 -10.03 5.24
C GLY A 65 9.39 -10.08 5.14
N ASN A 66 8.65 -9.41 6.04
CA ASN A 66 7.21 -9.29 5.93
C ASN A 66 6.83 -8.38 4.75
N SER A 67 5.58 -8.48 4.32
CA SER A 67 5.07 -7.65 3.24
C SER A 67 3.60 -7.28 3.41
N THR A 68 3.20 -6.20 2.76
CA THR A 68 1.81 -5.74 2.72
C THR A 68 1.45 -5.21 1.34
N PHE A 69 0.19 -5.39 0.94
CA PHE A 69 -0.34 -4.83 -0.29
C PHE A 69 -0.94 -3.45 -0.05
N LEU A 70 -0.66 -2.55 -0.99
CA LEU A 70 -1.26 -1.24 -1.08
C LEU A 70 -1.79 -1.01 -2.49
N CYS A 71 -2.77 -0.13 -2.62
CA CYS A 71 -3.22 0.35 -3.92
C CYS A 71 -2.06 1.02 -4.69
N GLY A 72 -2.11 1.07 -6.03
CA GLY A 72 -1.03 1.63 -6.85
C GLY A 72 -0.51 3.02 -6.42
N GLY A 73 -1.36 3.96 -6.00
CA GLY A 73 -0.86 5.27 -5.50
C GLY A 73 -0.31 5.21 -4.07
N CYS A 74 -0.83 4.30 -3.27
CA CYS A 74 -0.72 4.30 -1.83
C CYS A 74 0.70 3.95 -1.33
N ALA A 75 1.39 3.00 -1.96
CA ALA A 75 2.72 2.56 -1.50
C ALA A 75 3.80 3.65 -1.59
N VAL A 76 3.81 4.40 -2.68
CA VAL A 76 4.81 5.46 -2.89
C VAL A 76 4.60 6.58 -1.88
N SER A 77 3.35 7.00 -1.67
CA SER A 77 3.01 7.98 -0.63
C SER A 77 3.32 7.47 0.78
N ALA A 78 3.11 6.17 1.05
CA ALA A 78 3.42 5.58 2.35
C ALA A 78 4.92 5.61 2.66
N VAL A 79 5.76 5.23 1.69
CA VAL A 79 7.21 5.30 1.82
C VAL A 79 7.69 6.74 1.85
N GLY A 80 7.10 7.64 1.05
CA GLY A 80 7.38 9.07 1.09
C GLY A 80 7.12 9.67 2.47
N CYS A 81 5.98 9.35 3.08
CA CYS A 81 5.62 9.78 4.44
C CYS A 81 6.69 9.38 5.49
N SER A 82 7.44 8.31 5.26
CA SER A 82 8.49 7.87 6.19
C SER A 82 9.83 8.58 6.00
N THR A 83 9.97 9.43 5.00
CA THR A 83 11.25 10.11 4.67
C THR A 83 11.28 11.57 5.09
N GLY A 84 10.13 12.18 5.34
CA GLY A 84 10.01 13.57 5.77
C GLY A 84 9.27 13.71 7.10
N ASP A 85 9.16 14.96 7.53
CA ASP A 85 8.25 15.34 8.60
C ASP A 85 7.46 16.58 8.16
N PRO A 86 6.38 16.40 7.37
CA PRO A 86 5.55 17.51 6.93
C PRO A 86 4.99 18.29 8.12
N ASP A 87 4.68 19.56 7.89
CA ASP A 87 3.95 20.35 8.88
C ASP A 87 2.55 19.75 9.10
N GLU A 88 1.94 20.06 10.26
CA GLU A 88 0.64 19.52 10.68
C GLU A 88 -0.47 19.66 9.60
N ASN A 89 -0.46 20.74 8.82
CA ASN A 89 -1.47 21.01 7.79
C ASN A 89 -1.06 20.56 6.38
N GLU A 90 0.17 20.07 6.21
CA GLU A 90 0.66 19.56 4.94
C GLU A 90 0.22 18.11 4.71
N TRP A 91 0.18 17.70 3.44
CA TRP A 91 -0.16 16.35 3.05
C TRP A 91 0.94 15.37 3.45
N ALA A 92 0.59 14.39 4.28
CA ALA A 92 1.48 13.32 4.69
C ALA A 92 1.34 12.08 3.79
N VAL A 93 0.09 11.70 3.46
CA VAL A 93 -0.19 10.54 2.61
C VAL A 93 -1.31 10.89 1.62
N GLY A 94 -0.93 11.10 0.37
CA GLY A 94 -1.84 11.50 -0.70
C GLY A 94 -2.55 12.81 -0.37
N THR A 95 -3.85 12.76 -0.06
CA THR A 95 -4.65 13.95 0.31
C THR A 95 -4.89 14.09 1.80
N ILE A 96 -4.34 13.19 2.63
CA ILE A 96 -4.52 13.21 4.10
C ILE A 96 -3.39 14.02 4.72
N THR A 97 -3.76 14.97 5.58
CA THR A 97 -2.79 15.80 6.32
C THR A 97 -2.18 15.05 7.51
N ARG A 98 -1.00 15.48 7.95
CA ARG A 98 -0.37 14.99 9.18
C ARG A 98 -1.30 15.10 10.39
N ASN A 99 -1.91 16.27 10.62
CA ASN A 99 -2.80 16.51 11.75
C ASN A 99 -3.99 15.53 11.77
N THR A 100 -4.55 15.18 10.61
CA THR A 100 -5.64 14.19 10.53
C THR A 100 -5.16 12.82 11.02
N MET A 101 -3.95 12.41 10.61
CA MET A 101 -3.35 11.14 11.06
C MET A 101 -2.94 11.16 12.53
N GLU A 102 -2.49 12.30 13.07
CA GLU A 102 -2.13 12.47 14.48
C GLU A 102 -3.39 12.47 15.37
N THR A 103 -4.46 13.14 14.94
CA THR A 103 -5.76 13.13 15.61
C THR A 103 -6.33 11.70 15.69
N ALA A 104 -6.18 10.94 14.61
CA ALA A 104 -6.52 9.51 14.59
C ALA A 104 -5.49 8.62 15.31
N GLY A 105 -4.36 9.16 15.79
CA GLY A 105 -3.33 8.42 16.53
C GLY A 105 -2.52 7.41 15.71
N ILE A 106 -2.44 7.58 14.38
CA ILE A 106 -1.73 6.65 13.48
C ILE A 106 -0.42 7.17 12.93
N TYR A 107 -0.19 8.48 12.92
CA TYR A 107 0.92 9.10 12.19
C TYR A 107 2.28 8.45 12.50
N GLU A 108 2.69 8.47 13.77
CA GLU A 108 3.97 7.89 14.21
C GLU A 108 4.10 6.40 13.89
N GLY A 109 3.05 5.61 14.16
CA GLY A 109 3.06 4.18 13.88
C GLY A 109 3.17 3.87 12.39
N TYR A 110 2.45 4.64 11.56
CA TYR A 110 2.50 4.50 10.10
C TYR A 110 3.87 4.88 9.55
N LYS A 111 4.41 6.02 9.98
CA LYS A 111 5.75 6.51 9.62
C LYS A 111 6.82 5.46 9.94
N ASN A 112 6.86 4.99 11.19
CA ASN A 112 7.85 4.02 11.68
C ASN A 112 7.76 2.66 10.98
N THR A 113 6.55 2.22 10.59
CA THR A 113 6.39 0.99 9.81
C THR A 113 7.00 1.14 8.42
N PHE A 114 6.65 2.21 7.70
CA PHE A 114 7.13 2.41 6.34
C PHE A 114 8.59 2.85 6.25
N GLU A 115 9.20 3.32 7.33
CA GLU A 115 10.65 3.57 7.41
C GLU A 115 11.45 2.28 7.13
N LYS A 116 10.93 1.13 7.58
CA LYS A 116 11.52 -0.19 7.40
C LYS A 116 11.24 -0.81 6.02
N ALA A 117 10.56 -0.10 5.12
CA ALA A 117 10.32 -0.59 3.77
C ALA A 117 11.64 -0.63 2.97
N VAL A 118 11.90 -1.74 2.29
CA VAL A 118 13.11 -1.96 1.47
C VAL A 118 12.83 -2.05 -0.02
N SER A 119 11.60 -2.40 -0.41
CA SER A 119 11.21 -2.42 -1.82
C SER A 119 9.72 -2.27 -2.06
N ILE A 120 9.39 -1.80 -3.26
CA ILE A 120 8.04 -1.75 -3.82
C ILE A 120 8.03 -2.56 -5.12
N GLN A 121 7.12 -3.53 -5.25
CA GLN A 121 6.89 -4.26 -6.49
C GLN A 121 5.53 -3.88 -7.09
N PRO A 122 5.50 -3.22 -8.26
CA PRO A 122 4.26 -2.96 -9.01
C PRO A 122 3.69 -4.19 -9.70
N GLY A 123 2.38 -4.28 -9.71
CA GLY A 123 1.66 -5.34 -10.40
C GLY A 123 0.15 -5.17 -10.32
N ALA A 124 -0.53 -6.28 -10.55
CA ALA A 124 -1.94 -6.45 -10.27
C ALA A 124 -2.14 -7.55 -9.23
N MET A 125 -3.28 -7.53 -8.55
CA MET A 125 -3.71 -8.66 -7.72
C MET A 125 -4.17 -9.81 -8.62
N ASN A 126 -3.69 -11.03 -8.42
CA ASN A 126 -4.25 -12.21 -9.11
C ASN A 126 -5.46 -12.79 -8.33
N PRO A 127 -6.20 -13.75 -8.92
CA PRO A 127 -7.31 -14.42 -8.24
C PRO A 127 -6.91 -15.13 -6.93
N GLU A 128 -5.67 -15.56 -6.81
CA GLU A 128 -5.12 -16.22 -5.62
C GLU A 128 -4.73 -15.26 -4.48
N GLY A 129 -4.80 -13.94 -4.70
CA GLY A 129 -4.40 -12.95 -3.69
C GLY A 129 -2.89 -12.65 -3.67
N GLU A 130 -2.17 -12.96 -4.73
CA GLU A 130 -0.74 -12.74 -4.88
C GLU A 130 -0.42 -11.62 -5.87
N ILE A 131 0.83 -11.13 -5.81
CA ILE A 131 1.31 -10.11 -6.73
C ILE A 131 1.55 -10.72 -8.11
N PHE A 132 0.89 -10.16 -9.12
CA PHE A 132 1.10 -10.50 -10.52
C PHE A 132 1.82 -9.35 -11.22
N SER A 133 3.10 -9.56 -11.56
CA SER A 133 3.87 -8.54 -12.27
C SER A 133 3.27 -8.26 -13.65
N LEU A 134 3.10 -6.98 -13.98
CA LEU A 134 2.65 -6.54 -15.31
C LEU A 134 3.81 -6.26 -16.26
N TYR A 135 5.04 -6.38 -15.78
CA TYR A 135 6.25 -6.15 -16.55
C TYR A 135 6.81 -7.47 -17.11
N GLU A 136 7.62 -7.37 -18.16
CA GLU A 136 8.35 -8.53 -18.70
C GLU A 136 9.26 -9.14 -17.63
N GLU A 137 10.01 -8.30 -16.92
CA GLU A 137 10.82 -8.67 -15.76
C GLU A 137 10.19 -8.16 -14.46
N ALA A 138 10.06 -9.03 -13.46
CA ALA A 138 9.47 -8.71 -12.16
C ALA A 138 10.51 -8.10 -11.19
N THR A 139 11.17 -7.03 -11.60
CA THR A 139 12.19 -6.37 -10.76
C THR A 139 11.52 -5.43 -9.76
N PRO A 140 11.75 -5.57 -8.43
CA PRO A 140 11.23 -4.62 -7.46
C PRO A 140 12.02 -3.30 -7.47
N PHE A 141 11.31 -2.18 -7.27
CA PHE A 141 11.94 -0.90 -6.96
C PHE A 141 12.58 -0.95 -5.58
N LYS A 142 13.89 -0.69 -5.50
CA LYS A 142 14.62 -0.68 -4.23
C LYS A 142 14.56 0.69 -3.58
N ILE A 143 14.27 0.71 -2.28
CA ILE A 143 14.27 1.93 -1.48
C ILE A 143 15.68 2.13 -0.95
N ASP A 144 16.30 3.25 -1.34
CA ASP A 144 17.63 3.64 -0.87
C ASP A 144 17.51 4.84 0.07
N ARG A 145 17.56 4.56 1.38
CA ARG A 145 17.41 5.57 2.43
C ARG A 145 18.56 6.59 2.47
N ASN A 146 19.70 6.30 1.86
CA ASN A 146 20.80 7.27 1.77
C ASN A 146 20.53 8.36 0.73
N THR A 147 19.68 8.08 -0.25
CA THR A 147 19.43 9.00 -1.37
C THR A 147 17.97 9.40 -1.53
N MET A 148 17.04 8.73 -0.85
CA MET A 148 15.62 9.03 -0.81
C MET A 148 15.26 9.61 0.57
N THR A 149 15.74 10.83 0.81
CA THR A 149 15.62 11.52 2.11
C THR A 149 14.41 12.45 2.20
N ASP A 150 13.58 12.51 1.15
CA ASP A 150 12.39 13.35 1.08
C ASP A 150 11.31 12.70 0.19
N PRO A 151 10.02 13.04 0.40
CA PRO A 151 8.91 12.42 -0.33
C PRO A 151 8.95 12.64 -1.85
N ASP A 152 9.45 13.78 -2.31
CA ASP A 152 9.52 14.12 -3.73
C ASP A 152 10.57 13.28 -4.44
N THR A 153 11.72 13.06 -3.80
CA THR A 153 12.77 12.18 -4.33
C THR A 153 12.31 10.72 -4.40
N VAL A 154 11.56 10.23 -3.41
CA VAL A 154 10.92 8.90 -3.48
C VAL A 154 10.01 8.80 -4.70
N SER A 155 9.11 9.77 -4.86
CA SER A 155 8.10 9.79 -5.92
C SER A 155 8.73 9.89 -7.32
N ARG A 156 9.75 10.75 -7.46
CA ARG A 156 10.49 10.93 -8.71
C ARG A 156 11.25 9.68 -9.10
N LYS A 157 12.03 9.09 -8.19
CA LYS A 157 12.80 7.86 -8.48
C LYS A 157 11.88 6.67 -8.79
N PHE A 158 10.75 6.56 -8.10
CA PHE A 158 9.76 5.53 -8.41
C PHE A 158 9.17 5.74 -9.82
N THR A 159 8.87 6.98 -10.20
CA THR A 159 8.39 7.31 -11.55
C THR A 159 9.42 6.97 -12.63
N GLU A 160 10.69 7.35 -12.43
CA GLU A 160 11.80 6.99 -13.32
C GLU A 160 11.91 5.46 -13.45
N PHE A 161 11.82 4.72 -12.34
CA PHE A 161 11.83 3.27 -12.34
C PHE A 161 10.69 2.68 -13.19
N VAL A 162 9.45 3.13 -13.01
CA VAL A 162 8.28 2.65 -13.77
C VAL A 162 8.43 2.97 -15.26
N GLN A 163 8.93 4.15 -15.62
CA GLN A 163 9.14 4.55 -17.02
C GLN A 163 10.16 3.70 -17.76
N LEU A 164 11.11 3.09 -17.02
CA LEU A 164 12.11 2.19 -17.58
C LEU A 164 11.61 0.75 -17.75
N GLN A 165 10.45 0.40 -17.21
CA GLN A 165 9.91 -0.96 -17.31
C GLN A 165 9.20 -1.20 -18.65
N THR A 166 9.41 -2.38 -19.22
CA THR A 166 8.62 -2.86 -20.37
C THR A 166 7.37 -3.58 -19.86
N VAL A 167 6.19 -3.06 -20.21
CA VAL A 167 4.90 -3.69 -19.89
C VAL A 167 4.65 -4.88 -20.80
N ASP A 168 4.41 -6.04 -20.20
CA ASP A 168 3.94 -7.22 -20.92
C ASP A 168 2.44 -7.04 -21.24
N LYS A 169 2.13 -6.84 -22.53
CA LYS A 169 0.77 -6.62 -22.99
C LYS A 169 -0.16 -7.81 -22.73
N SER A 170 0.37 -9.03 -22.74
CA SER A 170 -0.43 -10.23 -22.48
C SER A 170 -0.84 -10.29 -21.01
N LYS A 171 0.11 -10.07 -20.09
CA LYS A 171 -0.14 -9.98 -18.64
C LYS A 171 -1.09 -8.84 -18.31
N ARG A 172 -0.91 -7.67 -18.93
CA ARG A 172 -1.83 -6.53 -18.74
C ARG A 172 -3.25 -6.87 -19.21
N SER A 173 -3.40 -7.55 -20.35
CA SER A 173 -4.72 -7.94 -20.86
C SER A 173 -5.40 -8.93 -19.90
N LEU A 174 -4.67 -9.93 -19.41
CA LEU A 174 -5.16 -10.88 -18.42
C LEU A 174 -5.60 -10.19 -17.12
N ALA A 175 -4.81 -9.25 -16.60
CA ALA A 175 -5.20 -8.47 -15.42
C ALA A 175 -6.46 -7.61 -15.65
N VAL A 176 -6.64 -7.08 -16.87
CA VAL A 176 -7.86 -6.36 -17.25
C VAL A 176 -9.06 -7.31 -17.35
N GLU A 177 -8.87 -8.52 -17.85
CA GLU A 177 -9.91 -9.56 -17.88
C GLU A 177 -10.35 -9.92 -16.47
N TRP A 178 -9.41 -10.14 -15.55
CA TRP A 178 -9.76 -10.36 -14.14
C TRP A 178 -10.60 -9.22 -13.59
N ARG A 179 -10.21 -7.96 -13.79
CA ARG A 179 -10.98 -6.82 -13.27
C ARG A 179 -12.44 -6.76 -13.78
N LYS A 180 -12.71 -7.31 -14.96
CA LYS A 180 -14.04 -7.33 -15.59
C LYS A 180 -14.91 -8.50 -15.15
N GLN A 181 -14.34 -9.49 -14.45
CA GLN A 181 -15.10 -10.58 -13.87
C GLN A 181 -15.83 -10.06 -12.63
N ASP A 182 -17.07 -10.51 -12.46
CA ASP A 182 -17.80 -10.30 -11.22
C ASP A 182 -17.22 -11.28 -10.19
N TRP A 183 -16.34 -10.76 -9.35
CA TRP A 183 -15.85 -11.45 -8.15
C TRP A 183 -16.89 -11.27 -7.03
N GLU A 184 -18.09 -11.81 -7.26
CA GLU A 184 -19.09 -12.03 -6.21
C GLU A 184 -18.64 -13.18 -5.31
#